data_AF-A0A9P6C8G6-F1
#
_entry.id   AF-A0A9P6C8G6-F1
#
_cell.length_a   1.000
_cell.length_b   1.000
_cell.length_c   1.000
_cell.angle_alpha   90.00
_cell.angle_beta   90.00
_cell.angle_gamma   90.00
#
_symmetry.space_group_name_H-M   'P 1'
#
loop_
_entity.id
_entity.type
_entity.pdbx_description
1 polymer ?
#
loop_
_entity_poly.entity_id
_entity_poly.type
_entity_poly.pdbx_seq_one_letter_code
_entity_poly.pdbx_strand_id
1 'polypeptide(L)'
;GKISTVGDLVLARPQDLAKRCHVPLEHIIKLIQATYNNQDAPAITFQTLEGAGPDEGKAFSIGDPELDDTLGGGLRTGMIWEIVGESAAGKTQFALQSSLHVQLPREQGGLDGSTCYLTTSTGLQTTRLLQILQARNLSDASLEDVYTLSAPTVHVLLNVLEGTLPTYI
;
A
#
# COMPACT_ATOMS: atom_id res chain seq x y z
N GLY A 1 23.42 3.63 -20.10
CA GLY A 1 22.58 2.47 -19.75
C GLY A 1 21.15 2.81 -20.09
N LYS A 2 20.42 1.84 -20.64
CA LYS A 2 19.16 2.03 -21.35
C LYS A 2 18.11 2.69 -20.46
N ILE A 3 17.86 3.97 -20.68
CA ILE A 3 16.60 4.62 -20.32
C ILE A 3 15.79 4.53 -21.60
N SER A 4 14.80 3.64 -21.61
CA SER A 4 13.99 3.31 -22.78
C SER A 4 12.54 3.69 -22.61
N THR A 5 12.10 3.91 -21.37
CA THR A 5 10.73 4.26 -21.02
C THR A 5 10.68 5.52 -20.18
N VAL A 6 9.49 6.12 -20.11
CA VAL A 6 9.19 7.21 -19.18
C VAL A 6 9.39 6.76 -17.72
N GLY A 7 9.04 5.51 -17.40
CA GLY A 7 9.30 4.93 -16.07
C GLY A 7 10.78 4.87 -15.73
N ASP A 8 11.63 4.47 -16.68
CA ASP A 8 13.09 4.43 -16.48
C ASP A 8 13.67 5.82 -16.17
N LEU A 9 13.06 6.86 -16.73
CA LEU A 9 13.44 8.26 -16.51
C LEU A 9 13.01 8.75 -15.12
N VAL A 10 11.77 8.44 -14.71
CA VAL A 10 11.21 8.89 -13.43
C VAL A 10 11.83 8.16 -12.24
N LEU A 11 12.15 6.87 -12.38
CA LEU A 11 12.71 6.04 -11.31
C LEU A 11 14.21 6.23 -11.09
N ALA A 12 14.90 6.88 -12.03
CA ALA A 12 16.34 7.11 -11.91
C ALA A 12 16.63 8.38 -11.08
N ARG A 13 17.68 8.32 -10.26
CA ARG A 13 18.11 9.50 -9.47
C ARG A 13 18.51 10.63 -10.41
N PRO A 14 17.97 11.85 -10.25
CA PRO A 14 18.25 12.99 -11.14
C PRO A 14 19.75 13.30 -11.30
N GLN A 15 20.53 13.09 -10.24
CA GLN A 15 21.99 13.30 -10.25
C GLN A 15 22.72 12.27 -11.12
N ASP A 16 22.26 11.02 -11.13
CA ASP A 16 22.83 9.95 -11.95
C ASP A 16 22.48 10.18 -13.42
N LEU A 17 21.27 10.66 -13.70
CA LEU A 17 20.84 11.08 -15.03
C LEU A 17 21.66 12.24 -15.56
N ALA A 18 21.81 13.31 -14.77
CA ALA A 18 22.59 14.50 -15.13
C ALA A 18 24.03 14.13 -15.50
N LYS A 19 24.68 13.29 -14.68
CA LYS A 19 26.03 12.79 -14.93
C LYS A 19 26.13 11.95 -16.21
N ARG A 20 25.19 11.03 -16.43
CA ARG A 20 25.20 10.11 -17.60
C ARG A 20 24.86 10.80 -18.91
N CYS A 21 23.94 11.75 -18.87
CA CYS A 21 23.48 12.49 -20.04
C CYS A 21 24.36 13.71 -20.33
N HIS A 22 25.28 14.07 -19.43
CA HIS A 22 26.05 15.32 -19.48
C HIS A 22 25.16 16.56 -19.58
N VAL A 23 24.06 16.54 -18.84
CA VAL A 23 23.04 17.59 -18.80
C VAL A 23 23.02 18.20 -17.40
N PRO A 24 22.88 19.54 -17.25
CA PRO A 24 22.73 20.16 -15.94
C PRO A 24 21.57 19.56 -15.14
N LEU A 25 21.76 19.40 -13.82
CA LEU A 25 20.76 18.81 -12.93
C LEU A 25 19.40 19.53 -13.03
N GLU A 26 19.42 20.86 -13.17
CA GLU A 26 18.22 21.68 -13.33
C GLU A 26 17.37 21.24 -14.55
N HIS A 27 18.00 20.90 -15.66
CA HIS A 27 17.29 20.48 -16.87
C HIS A 27 16.68 19.09 -16.70
N ILE A 28 17.36 18.18 -15.99
CA ILE A 28 16.80 16.86 -15.65
C ILE A 28 15.59 17.01 -14.72
N ILE A 29 15.67 17.89 -13.72
CA ILE A 29 14.53 18.17 -12.82
C ILE A 29 13.34 18.73 -13.61
N LYS A 30 13.57 19.71 -14.49
CA LYS A 30 12.52 20.28 -15.35
C LYS A 30 11.89 19.22 -16.27
N LEU A 31 12.69 18.32 -16.83
CA LEU A 31 12.23 17.25 -17.68
C LEU A 31 11.33 16.25 -16.91
N ILE A 32 11.75 15.85 -15.71
CA ILE A 32 10.96 14.97 -14.84
C ILE A 32 9.64 15.66 -14.44
N GLN A 33 9.67 16.94 -14.05
CA GLN A 33 8.47 17.72 -13.72
C GLN A 33 7.51 17.85 -14.91
N ALA A 34 8.02 18.15 -16.10
CA ALA A 34 7.23 18.22 -17.32
C ALA A 34 6.59 16.85 -17.68
N THR A 35 7.24 15.76 -17.29
CA THR A 35 6.73 14.40 -17.47
C THR A 35 5.57 14.11 -16.52
N TYR A 36 5.70 14.49 -15.24
CA TYR A 36 4.59 14.39 -14.27
C TYR A 36 3.38 15.22 -14.70
N ASN A 37 3.61 16.43 -15.21
CA ASN A 37 2.52 17.34 -15.62
C ASN A 37 1.86 16.97 -16.95
N ASN A 38 2.52 16.17 -17.81
CA ASN A 38 1.96 15.69 -19.08
C ASN A 38 1.38 14.28 -18.98
N GLN A 39 1.45 13.64 -17.81
CA GLN A 39 0.62 12.48 -17.58
C GLN A 39 -0.78 12.99 -17.27
N ASP A 40 -1.66 12.95 -18.27
CA ASP A 40 -3.02 12.50 -18.04
C ASP A 40 -2.86 11.10 -17.44
N ALA A 41 -2.67 11.02 -16.11
CA ALA A 41 -2.63 9.75 -15.43
C ALA A 41 -3.96 9.09 -15.78
N PRO A 42 -3.97 7.95 -16.52
CA PRO A 42 -5.21 7.26 -16.73
C PRO A 42 -5.75 7.00 -15.35
N ALA A 43 -6.96 7.51 -15.06
CA ALA A 43 -7.64 7.21 -13.82
C ALA A 43 -7.52 5.70 -13.63
N ILE A 44 -6.86 5.27 -12.56
CA ILE A 44 -6.52 3.86 -12.37
C ILE A 44 -7.84 3.10 -12.48
N THR A 45 -8.01 2.39 -13.59
CA THR A 45 -9.27 1.71 -13.88
C THR A 45 -9.15 0.35 -13.24
N PHE A 46 -9.73 0.25 -12.06
CA PHE A 46 -9.73 -0.99 -11.30
C PHE A 46 -10.68 -2.00 -11.94
N GLN A 47 -10.17 -3.20 -12.21
CA GLN A 47 -11.01 -4.35 -12.53
C GLN A 47 -11.41 -5.01 -11.21
N THR A 48 -12.71 -5.01 -10.92
CA THR A 48 -13.27 -5.68 -9.74
C THR A 48 -13.41 -7.17 -10.02
N LEU A 49 -12.99 -8.00 -9.08
CA LEU A 49 -13.28 -9.43 -9.08
C LEU A 49 -14.76 -9.62 -8.77
N GLU A 50 -15.53 -10.20 -9.70
CA GLU A 50 -16.96 -10.43 -9.54
C GLU A 50 -17.27 -11.29 -8.31
N GLY A 51 -18.21 -10.83 -7.48
CA GLY A 51 -18.74 -11.60 -6.35
C GLY A 51 -18.09 -11.32 -5.01
N ALA A 52 -17.39 -10.18 -4.88
CA ALA A 52 -17.01 -9.69 -3.56
C ALA A 52 -18.29 -9.23 -2.81
N GLY A 53 -18.32 -9.38 -1.48
CA GLY A 53 -19.53 -9.18 -0.68
C GLY A 53 -20.04 -7.72 -0.63
N PRO A 54 -20.74 -7.31 0.44
CA PRO A 54 -21.44 -6.01 0.52
C PRO A 54 -20.54 -4.76 0.39
N ASP A 55 -19.22 -4.93 0.47
CA ASP A 55 -18.22 -3.88 0.34
C ASP A 55 -17.43 -3.93 -0.97
N GLU A 56 -17.86 -4.71 -1.96
CA GLU A 56 -17.27 -4.77 -3.30
C GLU A 56 -17.10 -3.39 -3.94
N GLY A 57 -15.89 -3.10 -4.40
CA GLY A 57 -15.55 -1.85 -5.06
C GLY A 57 -15.45 -0.63 -4.14
N LYS A 58 -15.66 -0.77 -2.82
CA LYS A 58 -15.43 0.30 -1.84
C LYS A 58 -13.95 0.44 -1.54
N ALA A 59 -13.52 1.65 -1.19
CA ALA A 59 -12.15 1.92 -0.80
C ALA A 59 -12.09 2.43 0.65
N PHE A 60 -10.99 2.13 1.33
CA PHE A 60 -10.65 2.73 2.61
C PHE A 60 -9.37 3.55 2.50
N SER A 61 -9.34 4.68 3.20
CA SER A 61 -8.17 5.55 3.31
C SER A 61 -7.04 4.84 4.05
N ILE A 62 -5.79 5.10 3.67
CA ILE A 62 -4.61 4.69 4.44
C ILE A 62 -4.09 5.80 5.36
N GLY A 63 -4.84 6.90 5.48
CA GLY A 63 -4.53 8.04 6.35
C GLY A 63 -3.47 8.98 5.79
N ASP A 64 -3.20 8.94 4.49
CA ASP A 64 -2.32 9.89 3.80
C ASP A 64 -3.06 10.43 2.58
N PRO A 65 -3.51 11.69 2.59
CA PRO A 65 -4.35 12.23 1.52
C PRO A 65 -3.69 12.20 0.14
N GLU A 66 -2.39 12.45 0.05
CA GLU A 66 -1.67 12.47 -1.23
C GLU A 66 -1.54 11.06 -1.81
N LEU A 67 -1.29 10.08 -0.94
CA LEU A 67 -1.22 8.68 -1.36
C LEU A 67 -2.62 8.11 -1.64
N ASP A 68 -3.64 8.48 -0.86
CA ASP A 68 -5.03 8.11 -1.12
C ASP A 68 -5.49 8.62 -2.49
N ASP A 69 -5.21 9.87 -2.82
CA ASP A 69 -5.51 10.46 -4.13
C ASP A 69 -4.77 9.73 -5.26
N THR A 70 -3.49 9.40 -5.04
CA THR A 70 -2.69 8.62 -6.00
C THR A 70 -3.25 7.21 -6.21
N LEU A 71 -3.86 6.61 -5.19
CA LEU A 71 -4.51 5.29 -5.25
C LEU A 71 -5.97 5.37 -5.75
N GLY A 72 -6.49 6.56 -6.07
CA GLY A 72 -7.87 6.73 -6.53
C GLY A 72 -8.90 6.63 -5.40
N GLY A 73 -8.58 7.18 -4.23
CA GLY A 73 -9.41 7.22 -3.03
C GLY A 73 -9.04 6.19 -1.96
N GLY A 74 -7.80 5.69 -1.96
CA GLY A 74 -7.30 4.69 -1.01
C GLY A 74 -7.32 3.25 -1.54
N LEU A 75 -7.26 2.28 -0.62
CA LEU A 75 -7.21 0.85 -0.94
C LEU A 75 -8.60 0.29 -1.23
N ARG A 76 -8.83 -0.10 -2.48
CA ARG A 76 -10.12 -0.62 -2.94
C ARG A 76 -10.23 -2.14 -2.77
N THR A 77 -11.39 -2.60 -2.30
CA THR A 77 -11.74 -4.02 -2.15
C THR A 77 -12.04 -4.69 -3.49
N GLY A 78 -12.12 -6.02 -3.50
CA GLY A 78 -12.42 -6.79 -4.71
C GLY A 78 -11.25 -6.87 -5.69
N MET A 79 -10.02 -6.65 -5.22
CA MET A 79 -8.79 -6.79 -6.01
C MET A 79 -7.61 -7.17 -5.11
N ILE A 80 -6.47 -7.49 -5.75
CA ILE A 80 -5.20 -7.75 -5.06
C ILE A 80 -4.29 -6.54 -5.24
N TRP A 81 -3.78 -6.01 -4.12
CA TRP A 81 -2.79 -4.95 -4.11
C TRP A 81 -1.40 -5.53 -3.85
N GLU A 82 -0.44 -5.21 -4.72
CA GLU A 82 0.97 -5.59 -4.54
C GLU A 82 1.82 -4.35 -4.27
N ILE A 83 2.47 -4.32 -3.10
CA ILE A 83 3.36 -3.22 -2.69
C ILE A 83 4.82 -3.69 -2.78
N VAL A 84 5.56 -3.20 -3.78
CA VAL A 84 6.95 -3.57 -4.05
C VAL A 84 7.88 -2.38 -3.82
N GLY A 85 9.10 -2.66 -3.34
CA GLY A 85 10.11 -1.63 -3.13
C GLY A 85 11.33 -2.15 -2.38
N GLU A 86 12.40 -1.35 -2.34
CA GLU A 86 13.66 -1.70 -1.67
C GLU A 86 13.49 -1.89 -0.15
N SER A 87 14.48 -2.49 0.51
CA SER A 87 14.49 -2.56 1.98
C SER A 87 14.38 -1.15 2.58
N ALA A 88 13.65 -1.03 3.69
CA ALA A 88 13.33 0.25 4.33
C ALA A 88 12.50 1.25 3.50
N ALA A 89 11.95 0.88 2.34
CA ALA A 89 11.04 1.73 1.56
C ALA A 89 9.63 1.94 2.18
N GLY A 90 9.41 1.51 3.43
CA GLY A 90 8.13 1.73 4.13
C GLY A 90 7.05 0.64 3.94
N LYS A 91 7.31 -0.44 3.20
CA LYS A 91 6.33 -1.53 2.95
C LYS A 91 5.64 -2.06 4.22
N THR A 92 6.42 -2.34 5.28
CA THR A 92 5.86 -2.80 6.56
C THR A 92 5.02 -1.71 7.22
N GLN A 93 5.44 -0.43 7.13
CA GLN A 93 4.65 0.68 7.67
C GLN A 93 3.30 0.81 6.95
N PHE A 94 3.30 0.67 5.63
CA PHE A 94 2.10 0.67 4.81
C PHE A 94 1.12 -0.43 5.26
N ALA A 95 1.62 -1.66 5.45
CA ALA A 95 0.81 -2.78 5.90
C ALA A 95 0.20 -2.51 7.29
N LEU A 96 1.00 -2.08 8.27
CA LEU A 96 0.53 -1.77 9.63
C LEU A 96 -0.51 -0.63 9.66
N GLN A 97 -0.26 0.42 8.88
CA GLN A 97 -1.17 1.56 8.76
C GLN A 97 -2.53 1.12 8.20
N SER A 98 -2.50 0.33 7.12
CA SER A 98 -3.70 -0.22 6.48
C SER A 98 -4.48 -1.12 7.44
N SER A 99 -3.77 -1.92 8.26
CA SER A 99 -4.41 -2.81 9.25
C SER A 99 -5.23 -2.07 10.31
N LEU A 100 -4.90 -0.81 10.60
CA LEU A 100 -5.65 0.04 11.54
C LEU A 100 -6.75 0.83 10.83
N HIS A 101 -6.48 1.34 9.62
CA HIS A 101 -7.44 2.22 8.94
C HIS A 101 -8.68 1.50 8.44
N VAL A 102 -8.56 0.23 8.04
CA VAL A 102 -9.73 -0.56 7.62
C VAL A 102 -10.77 -0.70 8.75
N GLN A 103 -10.32 -0.62 10.01
CA GLN A 103 -11.17 -0.74 11.20
C GLN A 103 -12.00 0.50 11.48
N LEU A 104 -11.60 1.65 10.94
CA LEU A 104 -12.30 2.90 11.20
C LEU A 104 -13.72 2.86 10.64
N PRO A 105 -14.64 3.65 11.21
CA PRO A 105 -15.96 3.85 10.64
C PRO A 105 -15.89 4.39 9.22
N ARG A 106 -16.89 4.08 8.41
CA ARG A 106 -16.99 4.58 7.02
C ARG A 106 -16.98 6.09 6.94
N GLU A 107 -17.53 6.79 7.93
CA GLU A 107 -17.53 8.25 8.01
C GLU A 107 -16.12 8.82 8.20
N GLN A 108 -15.18 8.00 8.70
CA GLN A 108 -13.76 8.33 8.88
C GLN A 108 -12.88 7.73 7.78
N GLY A 109 -13.48 7.17 6.73
CA GLY A 109 -12.76 6.59 5.60
C GLY A 109 -12.28 5.14 5.79
N GLY A 110 -12.76 4.43 6.83
CA GLY A 110 -12.54 2.99 6.98
C GLY A 110 -13.70 2.15 6.40
N LEU A 111 -13.77 0.88 6.79
CA LEU A 111 -14.81 -0.05 6.36
C LEU A 111 -15.47 -0.82 7.51
N ASP A 112 -15.26 -0.39 8.76
CA ASP A 112 -15.70 -1.14 9.95
C ASP A 112 -15.19 -2.60 9.95
N GLY A 113 -14.00 -2.82 9.36
CA GLY A 113 -13.44 -4.15 9.12
C GLY A 113 -12.42 -4.58 10.17
N SER A 114 -11.97 -5.82 10.08
CA SER A 114 -10.82 -6.33 10.83
C SER A 114 -9.69 -6.72 9.87
N THR A 115 -8.50 -6.99 10.40
CA THR A 115 -7.35 -7.38 9.59
C THR A 115 -6.79 -8.73 9.99
N CYS A 116 -6.52 -9.57 8.99
CA CYS A 116 -5.63 -10.71 9.13
C CYS A 116 -4.24 -10.37 8.59
N TYR A 117 -3.26 -10.22 9.49
CA TYR A 117 -1.86 -9.97 9.18
C TYR A 117 -1.09 -11.29 9.10
N LEU A 118 -0.77 -11.71 7.88
CA LEU A 118 0.04 -12.91 7.64
C LEU A 118 1.53 -12.54 7.48
N THR A 119 2.42 -13.22 8.20
CA THR A 119 3.86 -12.98 8.15
C THR A 119 4.69 -14.23 7.88
N THR A 120 5.81 -14.08 7.18
CA THR A 120 6.71 -15.19 6.81
C THR A 120 8.04 -15.19 7.56
N SER A 121 8.44 -14.09 8.20
CA SER A 121 9.80 -13.97 8.78
C SER A 121 9.83 -13.30 10.15
N THR A 122 9.05 -12.25 10.36
CA THR A 122 9.04 -11.47 11.61
C THR A 122 7.63 -11.36 12.16
N GLY A 123 7.44 -11.50 13.47
CA GLY A 123 6.15 -11.24 14.11
C GLY A 123 5.62 -9.82 13.84
N LEU A 124 4.33 -9.62 14.08
CA LEU A 124 3.69 -8.31 14.01
C LEU A 124 4.39 -7.33 14.96
N GLN A 125 4.76 -6.16 14.45
CA GLN A 125 5.40 -5.11 15.25
C GLN A 125 4.37 -4.35 16.09
N THR A 126 3.83 -5.00 17.13
CA THR A 126 2.77 -4.45 18.00
C THR A 126 3.13 -3.11 18.62
N THR A 127 4.37 -2.93 19.07
CA THR A 127 4.88 -1.64 19.57
C THR A 127 4.71 -0.53 18.53
N ARG A 128 4.95 -0.84 17.25
CA ARG A 128 4.83 0.12 16.18
C ARG A 128 3.36 0.42 15.85
N LEU A 129 2.48 -0.58 15.89
CA LEU A 129 1.04 -0.36 15.76
C LEU A 129 0.51 0.58 16.84
N LEU A 130 0.88 0.35 18.10
CA LEU A 130 0.49 1.22 19.22
C LEU A 130 0.96 2.66 19.01
N GLN A 131 2.18 2.84 18.51
CA GLN A 131 2.70 4.16 18.17
C GLN A 131 1.88 4.84 17.06
N ILE A 132 1.47 4.11 16.03
CA ILE A 132 0.63 4.65 14.94
C ILE A 132 -0.74 5.05 15.51
N LEU A 133 -1.37 4.16 16.26
CA LEU A 133 -2.65 4.38 16.96
C LEU A 133 -2.64 5.67 17.77
N GLN A 134 -1.61 5.85 18.60
CA GLN A 134 -1.44 7.04 19.44
C GLN A 134 -1.14 8.29 18.62
N ALA A 135 -0.22 8.21 17.65
CA ALA A 135 0.20 9.36 16.86
C ALA A 135 -0.92 9.91 15.96
N ARG A 136 -1.84 9.03 15.53
CA ARG A 136 -2.95 9.38 14.62
C ARG A 136 -4.30 9.50 15.34
N ASN A 137 -4.35 9.33 16.66
CA ASN A 137 -5.57 9.37 17.48
C ASN A 137 -6.70 8.46 16.95
N LEU A 138 -6.36 7.24 16.54
CA LEU A 138 -7.32 6.28 15.96
C LEU A 138 -8.10 5.55 17.07
N SER A 139 -8.97 6.24 17.80
CA SER A 139 -9.69 5.65 18.95
C SER A 139 -10.60 4.47 18.60
N ASP A 140 -11.07 4.42 17.35
CA ASP A 140 -11.97 3.37 16.87
C ASP A 140 -11.23 2.14 16.32
N ALA A 141 -9.88 2.14 16.34
CA ALA A 141 -9.07 0.99 15.96
C ALA A 141 -8.45 0.32 17.19
N SER A 142 -8.32 -1.01 17.14
CA SER A 142 -7.78 -1.85 18.20
C SER A 142 -6.76 -2.85 17.66
N LEU A 143 -5.86 -3.29 18.55
CA LEU A 143 -4.99 -4.44 18.27
C LEU A 143 -5.76 -5.76 18.32
N GLU A 144 -6.91 -5.81 18.99
CA GLU A 144 -7.76 -7.01 19.09
C GLU A 144 -8.34 -7.42 17.74
N ASP A 145 -8.58 -6.45 16.86
CA ASP A 145 -9.07 -6.64 15.49
C ASP A 145 -7.93 -6.85 14.46
N VAL A 146 -6.70 -7.06 14.93
CA VAL A 146 -5.54 -7.43 14.10
C VAL A 146 -5.12 -8.88 14.40
N TYR A 147 -5.76 -9.82 13.72
CA TYR A 147 -5.42 -11.24 13.80
C TYR A 147 -4.07 -11.50 13.13
N THR A 148 -3.15 -12.20 13.80
CA THR A 148 -1.82 -12.47 13.24
C THR A 148 -1.62 -13.96 13.00
N LEU A 149 -1.16 -14.33 11.81
CA LEU A 149 -0.82 -15.70 11.44
C LEU A 149 0.62 -15.76 10.92
N SER A 150 1.38 -16.77 11.35
CA SER A 150 2.75 -17.00 10.91
C SER A 150 2.81 -18.15 9.91
N ALA A 151 3.40 -17.89 8.75
CA ALA A 151 3.58 -18.83 7.65
C ALA A 151 5.04 -18.84 7.18
N PRO A 152 5.97 -19.44 7.96
CA PRO A 152 7.41 -19.39 7.67
C PRO A 152 7.83 -20.21 6.45
N THR A 153 6.93 -21.04 5.91
CA THR A 153 7.18 -21.85 4.73
C THR A 153 6.00 -21.79 3.78
N VAL A 154 6.25 -22.07 2.49
CA VAL A 154 5.19 -22.14 1.46
C VAL A 154 4.11 -23.16 1.83
N HIS A 155 4.49 -24.32 2.39
CA HIS A 155 3.53 -25.34 2.80
C HIS A 155 2.60 -24.84 3.91
N VAL A 156 3.14 -24.12 4.90
CA VAL A 156 2.32 -23.53 5.98
C VAL A 156 1.43 -22.41 5.42
N LEU A 157 1.96 -21.58 4.52
CA LEU A 157 1.19 -20.54 3.84
C LEU A 157 -0.04 -21.13 3.12
N LEU A 158 0.16 -22.16 2.30
CA LEU A 158 -0.94 -22.81 1.58
C LEU A 158 -1.98 -23.40 2.54
N ASN A 159 -1.52 -24.09 3.60
CA ASN A 159 -2.42 -24.64 4.61
C ASN A 159 -3.23 -23.56 5.36
N VAL A 160 -2.61 -22.42 5.66
CA VAL A 160 -3.31 -21.28 6.28
C VAL A 160 -4.37 -20.72 5.33
N LEU A 161 -4.05 -20.53 4.06
CA LEU A 161 -4.97 -20.00 3.06
C LEU A 161 -6.16 -20.93 2.81
N GLU A 162 -5.93 -22.24 2.73
CA GLU A 162 -6.97 -23.22 2.44
C GLU A 162 -7.84 -23.57 3.67
N GLY A 163 -7.24 -23.68 4.85
CA GLY A 163 -7.90 -24.25 6.02
C GLY A 163 -8.18 -23.30 7.17
N THR A 164 -7.49 -22.17 7.26
CA THR A 164 -7.56 -21.27 8.44
C THR A 164 -8.18 -19.92 8.12
N LEU A 165 -7.76 -19.29 7.02
CA LEU A 165 -8.23 -17.97 6.61
C LEU A 165 -9.76 -17.87 6.48
N PRO A 166 -10.48 -18.86 5.89
CA PRO A 166 -11.95 -18.83 5.78
C PRO A 166 -12.71 -18.80 7.12
N THR A 167 -12.01 -18.93 8.25
CA THR A 167 -12.61 -18.87 9.59
C THR A 167 -12.54 -17.45 10.19
N TYR A 168 -11.73 -16.57 9.59
CA TYR A 168 -11.51 -15.18 10.02
C TYR A 168 -12.24 -14.14 9.15
N ILE A 169 -12.82 -14.58 8.03
CA ILE A 169 -13.59 -13.81 7.04
C ILE A 169 -14.98 -14.42 6.93
#